data_AF-A0A3N0YUW0-F1
#
_entry.id   AF-A0A3N0YUW0-F1
#
_cell.length_a   1.000
_cell.length_b   1.000
_cell.length_c   1.000
_cell.angle_alpha   90.00
_cell.angle_beta   90.00
_cell.angle_gamma   90.00
#
_symmetry.space_group_name_H-M   'P 1'
#
loop_
_entity.id
_entity.type
_entity.pdbx_description
1 polymer ?
#
loop_
_entity_poly.entity_id
_entity_poly.type
_entity_poly.pdbx_seq_one_letter_code
_entity_poly.pdbx_strand_id
1 'polypeptide(L)'
;MKTGHLGLGVKCIEVVGVVRKLCRACNIDTKGSCLDLITSLKENMKSRQTYDKVFQSIWGASGGWSVILCPHGIVYSIKLNLRAESPRDFADLLLSWKHFPNVCIYDFARGLATRTNLRVPHSLPFQPYEGRLSEPTEDNVKAARDGKLQVSLPWLHERVHCGEENAHPVTGSSEHYVLNDRFHEKNATDPKDILCRIQLVPELKGCLNSQVSEQFFAKMHKSDYFFNNMAPSAHSFLMRSVIHSHNTSTNRALLERQLNSGRRLELLSTITLSALGQVVIYCKKCCS
;
A
#
# COMPACT_ATOMS: atom_id res chain seq x y z
N MET A 1 14.22 35.19 -52.14
CA MET A 1 14.29 35.52 -50.70
C MET A 1 12.89 35.56 -50.12
N LYS A 2 12.51 34.56 -49.31
CA LYS A 2 11.30 34.59 -48.47
C LYS A 2 11.74 34.26 -47.05
N THR A 3 11.70 35.23 -46.15
CA THR A 3 11.89 35.03 -44.71
C THR A 3 10.53 35.12 -44.03
N GLY A 4 10.04 33.98 -43.57
CA GLY A 4 8.76 33.85 -42.87
C GLY A 4 8.85 34.30 -41.42
N HIS A 5 7.90 35.14 -41.01
CA HIS A 5 7.58 35.44 -39.62
C HIS A 5 6.54 34.43 -39.12
N LEU A 6 6.94 33.47 -38.28
CA LEU A 6 6.07 32.64 -37.45
C LEU A 6 6.93 32.08 -36.31
N GLY A 7 6.84 32.65 -35.10
CA GLY A 7 7.68 32.15 -34.00
C GLY A 7 7.51 32.71 -32.59
N LEU A 8 6.63 33.69 -32.32
CA LEU A 8 6.50 34.29 -30.97
C LEU A 8 5.09 34.25 -30.36
N GLY A 9 4.02 34.08 -31.17
CA GLY A 9 2.64 34.12 -30.67
C GLY A 9 2.14 32.84 -30.00
N VAL A 10 2.67 31.67 -30.37
CA VAL A 10 2.14 30.37 -29.91
C VAL A 10 2.62 30.00 -28.50
N LYS A 11 3.87 30.35 -28.14
CA LYS A 11 4.45 30.05 -26.82
C LYS A 11 3.80 30.83 -25.67
N CYS A 12 3.39 32.08 -25.88
CA CYS A 12 2.77 32.88 -24.83
C CYS A 12 1.33 32.43 -24.48
N ILE A 13 0.59 31.91 -25.46
CA ILE A 13 -0.80 31.46 -25.26
C ILE A 13 -0.84 30.20 -24.38
N GLU A 14 0.09 29.25 -24.57
CA GLU A 14 0.20 28.07 -23.70
C GLU A 14 0.53 28.45 -22.25
N VAL A 15 1.46 29.38 -22.04
CA VAL A 15 1.86 29.84 -20.70
C VAL A 15 0.69 30.52 -19.97
N VAL A 16 -0.06 31.38 -20.65
CA VAL A 16 -1.25 32.05 -20.07
C VAL A 16 -2.33 31.02 -19.71
N GLY A 17 -2.53 30.00 -20.54
CA GLY A 17 -3.48 28.91 -20.27
C GLY A 17 -3.11 28.11 -19.01
N VAL A 18 -1.83 27.83 -18.81
CA VAL A 18 -1.33 27.18 -17.59
C VAL A 18 -1.54 28.09 -16.38
N VAL A 19 -1.12 29.35 -16.44
CA VAL A 19 -1.25 30.31 -15.32
C VAL A 19 -2.72 30.49 -14.91
N ARG A 20 -3.67 30.56 -15.85
CA ARG A 20 -5.11 30.62 -15.50
C ARG A 20 -5.60 29.33 -14.82
N LYS A 21 -5.13 28.15 -15.21
CA LYS A 21 -5.44 26.91 -14.49
C LYS A 21 -4.92 26.95 -13.04
N LEU A 22 -3.73 27.52 -12.84
CA LEU A 22 -3.15 27.70 -11.50
C LEU A 22 -3.99 28.62 -10.64
N CYS A 23 -4.37 29.79 -11.15
CA CYS A 23 -5.24 30.73 -10.43
C CYS A 23 -6.58 30.08 -10.01
N ARG A 24 -7.20 29.26 -10.88
CA ARG A 24 -8.42 28.51 -10.55
C ARG A 24 -8.20 27.52 -9.40
N ALA A 25 -7.10 26.77 -9.44
CA ALA A 25 -6.75 25.82 -8.37
C ALA A 25 -6.50 26.51 -7.02
N CYS A 26 -6.09 27.77 -7.06
CA CYS A 26 -5.83 28.60 -5.88
C CYS A 26 -7.06 29.41 -5.42
N ASN A 27 -8.21 29.29 -6.10
CA ASN A 27 -9.39 30.15 -5.91
C ASN A 27 -9.07 31.65 -6.05
N ILE A 28 -8.15 32.00 -6.94
CA ILE A 28 -7.74 33.37 -7.29
C ILE A 28 -8.48 33.77 -8.57
N ASP A 29 -8.89 35.05 -8.66
CA ASP A 29 -9.54 35.56 -9.87
C ASP A 29 -8.64 35.33 -11.11
N THR A 30 -9.28 34.92 -12.20
CA THR A 30 -8.58 34.54 -13.44
C THR A 30 -8.68 35.61 -14.51
N LYS A 31 -9.12 36.82 -14.16
CA LYS A 31 -9.18 37.98 -15.05
C LYS A 31 -7.84 38.74 -15.04
N GLY A 32 -7.54 39.39 -16.16
CA GLY A 32 -6.30 40.16 -16.33
C GLY A 32 -5.27 39.52 -17.26
N SER A 33 -4.15 40.23 -17.41
CA SER A 33 -2.98 39.83 -18.20
C SER A 33 -2.18 38.70 -17.51
N CYS A 34 -1.24 38.09 -18.22
CA CYS A 34 -0.37 37.05 -17.63
C CYS A 34 0.38 37.56 -16.39
N LEU A 35 0.87 38.80 -16.46
CA LEU A 35 1.61 39.43 -15.37
C LEU A 35 0.73 39.73 -14.16
N ASP A 36 -0.52 40.14 -14.38
CA ASP A 36 -1.49 40.36 -13.29
C ASP A 36 -1.75 39.06 -12.54
N LEU A 37 -2.00 37.97 -13.28
CA LEU A 37 -2.23 36.64 -12.71
C LEU A 37 -1.01 36.13 -11.93
N ILE A 38 0.21 36.31 -12.46
CA ILE A 38 1.47 35.95 -11.78
C ILE A 38 1.66 36.78 -10.52
N THR A 39 1.32 38.07 -10.56
CA THR A 39 1.45 38.98 -9.42
C THR A 39 0.45 38.60 -8.31
N SER A 40 -0.81 38.38 -8.65
CA SER A 40 -1.83 37.91 -7.70
C SER A 40 -1.49 36.54 -7.10
N LEU A 41 -0.95 35.62 -7.90
CA LEU A 41 -0.41 34.34 -7.43
C LEU A 41 0.73 34.56 -6.41
N LYS A 42 1.71 35.40 -6.74
CA LYS A 42 2.86 35.71 -5.87
C LYS A 42 2.42 36.35 -4.55
N GLU A 43 1.39 37.19 -4.57
CA GLU A 43 0.85 37.85 -3.37
C GLU A 43 0.09 36.88 -2.46
N ASN A 44 -0.67 35.94 -3.03
CA ASN A 44 -1.41 34.93 -2.27
C ASN A 44 -0.55 33.75 -1.79
N MET A 45 0.60 33.50 -2.43
CA MET A 45 1.57 32.47 -2.04
C MET A 45 2.60 32.93 -0.99
N LYS A 46 2.39 34.10 -0.35
CA LYS A 46 3.30 34.59 0.71
C LYS A 46 3.31 33.71 1.97
N SER A 47 2.25 32.92 2.21
CA SER A 47 2.23 31.97 3.31
C SER A 47 2.71 30.58 2.85
N ARG A 48 3.53 29.93 3.67
CA ARG A 48 4.08 28.60 3.35
C ARG A 48 2.99 27.54 3.14
N GLN A 49 1.90 27.60 3.90
CA GLN A 49 0.76 26.70 3.76
C GLN A 49 0.03 26.84 2.41
N THR A 50 -0.14 28.07 1.91
CA THR A 50 -0.76 28.29 0.60
C THR A 50 0.21 27.89 -0.51
N TYR A 51 1.49 28.23 -0.39
CA TYR A 51 2.52 27.78 -1.32
C TYR A 51 2.56 26.26 -1.45
N ASP A 52 2.58 25.52 -0.34
CA ASP A 52 2.64 24.06 -0.36
C ASP A 52 1.39 23.44 -1.01
N LYS A 53 0.19 23.97 -0.75
CA LYS A 53 -1.06 23.51 -1.41
C LYS A 53 -1.04 23.75 -2.92
N VAL A 54 -0.59 24.93 -3.34
CA VAL A 54 -0.49 25.30 -4.75
C VAL A 54 0.58 24.45 -5.42
N PHE A 55 1.75 24.33 -4.82
CA PHE A 55 2.85 23.51 -5.32
C PHE A 55 2.42 22.04 -5.45
N GLN A 56 1.75 21.48 -4.44
CA GLN A 56 1.17 20.12 -4.49
C GLN A 56 0.10 19.97 -5.59
N SER A 57 -0.73 21.00 -5.83
CA SER A 57 -1.74 20.95 -6.90
C SER A 57 -1.14 20.95 -8.30
N ILE A 58 0.06 21.53 -8.48
CA ILE A 58 0.73 21.72 -9.77
C ILE A 58 1.67 20.57 -10.09
N TRP A 59 2.50 20.22 -9.10
CA TRP A 59 3.59 19.27 -9.26
C TRP A 59 3.28 17.90 -8.64
N GLY A 60 2.14 17.78 -7.95
CA GLY A 60 1.88 16.68 -7.01
C GLY A 60 2.62 16.91 -5.69
N ALA A 61 2.20 16.24 -4.61
CA ALA A 61 3.13 16.07 -3.49
C ALA A 61 4.33 15.24 -4.01
N SER A 62 5.55 15.63 -3.63
CA SER A 62 6.78 14.96 -4.03
C SER A 62 7.33 14.13 -2.89
N GLY A 63 7.91 12.98 -3.20
CA GLY A 63 8.48 12.10 -2.20
C GLY A 63 7.48 11.18 -1.53
N GLY A 64 7.97 10.45 -0.54
CA GLY A 64 7.27 9.38 0.15
C GLY A 64 7.88 8.03 -0.16
N TRP A 65 7.33 7.01 0.47
CA TRP A 65 7.81 5.65 0.34
C TRP A 65 6.68 4.69 0.66
N SER A 66 6.66 3.57 -0.03
CA SER A 66 5.70 2.49 0.20
C SER A 66 6.44 1.28 0.74
N VAL A 67 5.82 0.56 1.65
CA VAL A 67 6.36 -0.71 2.17
C VAL A 67 5.29 -1.77 2.26
N ILE A 68 5.74 -3.01 2.14
CA ILE A 68 4.95 -4.19 2.49
C ILE A 68 5.55 -4.80 3.75
N LEU A 69 4.72 -4.92 4.79
CA LEU A 69 5.07 -5.57 6.05
C LEU A 69 4.24 -6.84 6.24
N CYS A 70 4.83 -7.82 6.92
CA CYS A 70 4.05 -8.95 7.45
C CYS A 70 3.31 -8.55 8.74
N PRO A 71 2.34 -9.36 9.22
CA PRO A 71 1.64 -9.09 10.48
C PRO A 71 2.54 -8.97 11.72
N HIS A 72 3.76 -9.51 11.66
CA HIS A 72 4.75 -9.39 12.75
C HIS A 72 5.59 -8.11 12.66
N GLY A 73 5.44 -7.31 11.60
CA GLY A 73 6.17 -6.05 11.41
C GLY A 73 7.50 -6.18 10.70
N ILE A 74 7.77 -7.30 10.04
CA ILE A 74 8.95 -7.46 9.19
C ILE A 74 8.66 -6.84 7.83
N VAL A 75 9.52 -5.95 7.39
CA VAL A 75 9.44 -5.30 6.07
C VAL A 75 10.03 -6.23 5.01
N TYR A 76 9.23 -6.58 4.00
CA TYR A 76 9.66 -7.41 2.88
C TYR A 76 9.98 -6.63 1.62
N SER A 77 9.36 -5.46 1.45
CA SER A 77 9.56 -4.66 0.24
C SER A 77 9.42 -3.19 0.56
N ILE A 78 10.21 -2.39 -0.16
CA ILE A 78 10.25 -0.95 -0.05
C ILE A 78 10.32 -0.34 -1.46
N LYS A 79 9.55 0.72 -1.68
CA LYS A 79 9.64 1.58 -2.85
C LYS A 79 9.84 3.00 -2.40
N LEU A 80 10.83 3.68 -2.95
CA LEU A 80 11.03 5.11 -2.75
C LEU A 80 10.31 5.85 -3.86
N ASN A 81 9.34 6.68 -3.49
CA ASN A 81 8.45 7.31 -4.45
C ASN A 81 8.98 8.69 -4.80
N LEU A 82 9.10 8.98 -6.10
CA LEU A 82 9.45 10.33 -6.56
C LEU A 82 8.27 11.31 -6.41
N ARG A 83 7.06 10.78 -6.50
CA ARG A 83 5.79 11.49 -6.35
C ARG A 83 5.05 10.94 -5.14
N ALA A 84 3.98 11.64 -4.76
CA ALA A 84 3.04 11.21 -3.74
C ALA A 84 2.70 9.74 -3.91
N GLU A 85 2.73 9.00 -2.81
CA GLU A 85 2.31 7.61 -2.78
C GLU A 85 0.88 7.47 -3.32
N SER A 86 0.70 6.44 -4.14
CA SER A 86 -0.58 6.06 -4.69
C SER A 86 -0.75 4.54 -4.65
N PRO A 87 -1.98 4.01 -4.86
CA PRO A 87 -2.19 2.58 -4.99
C PRO A 87 -1.36 1.93 -6.12
N ARG A 88 -0.85 2.71 -7.07
CA ARG A 88 0.04 2.21 -8.13
C ARG A 88 1.40 1.80 -7.59
N ASP A 89 1.91 2.53 -6.59
CA ASP A 89 3.21 2.28 -5.97
C ASP A 89 3.19 0.99 -5.16
N PHE A 90 2.07 0.75 -4.46
CA PHE A 90 1.84 -0.52 -3.79
C PHE A 90 1.64 -1.68 -4.80
N ALA A 91 0.93 -1.44 -5.91
CA ALA A 91 0.80 -2.43 -6.98
C ALA A 91 2.16 -2.80 -7.61
N ASP A 92 3.07 -1.84 -7.79
CA ASP A 92 4.45 -2.12 -8.24
C ASP A 92 5.18 -3.07 -7.29
N LEU A 93 5.04 -2.85 -5.98
CA LEU A 93 5.65 -3.72 -4.98
C LEU A 93 5.06 -5.13 -5.05
N LEU A 94 3.73 -5.27 -5.11
CA LEU A 94 3.07 -6.57 -5.19
C LEU A 94 3.46 -7.34 -6.47
N LEU A 95 3.48 -6.66 -7.62
CA LEU A 95 3.83 -7.27 -8.90
C LEU A 95 5.34 -7.59 -9.02
N SER A 96 6.18 -7.02 -8.14
CA SER A 96 7.60 -7.38 -8.07
C SER A 96 7.85 -8.72 -7.37
N TRP A 97 6.85 -9.26 -6.66
CA TRP A 97 6.99 -10.52 -5.97
C TRP A 97 6.88 -11.69 -6.94
N LYS A 98 7.70 -12.72 -6.74
CA LYS A 98 7.61 -13.97 -7.51
C LYS A 98 6.24 -14.64 -7.36
N HIS A 99 5.64 -14.55 -6.17
CA HIS A 99 4.33 -15.09 -5.86
C HIS A 99 3.46 -13.97 -5.27
N PHE A 100 2.33 -13.70 -5.92
CA PHE A 100 1.39 -12.68 -5.47
C PHE A 100 0.71 -13.16 -4.17
N PRO A 101 0.61 -12.34 -3.11
CA PRO A 101 0.03 -12.77 -1.83
C PRO A 101 -1.47 -13.04 -1.95
N ASN A 102 -1.99 -14.05 -1.24
CA ASN A 102 -3.43 -14.35 -1.23
C ASN A 102 -4.28 -13.30 -0.50
N VAL A 103 -3.72 -12.59 0.49
CA VAL A 103 -4.44 -11.53 1.21
C VAL A 103 -3.52 -10.33 1.39
N CYS A 104 -3.97 -9.18 0.90
CA CYS A 104 -3.34 -7.88 1.13
C CYS A 104 -4.22 -7.03 2.05
N ILE A 105 -3.61 -6.27 2.96
CA ILE A 105 -4.31 -5.23 3.74
C ILE A 105 -3.83 -3.87 3.23
N TYR A 106 -4.76 -2.99 2.88
CA TYR A 106 -4.43 -1.67 2.34
C TYR A 106 -5.55 -0.66 2.63
N ASP A 107 -5.20 0.63 2.79
CA ASP A 107 -6.16 1.68 3.19
C ASP A 107 -7.28 1.89 2.17
N PHE A 108 -6.97 1.69 0.88
CA PHE A 108 -7.90 1.84 -0.22
C PHE A 108 -7.93 0.59 -1.10
N ALA A 109 -8.49 -0.49 -0.56
CA ALA A 109 -8.51 -1.82 -1.18
C ALA A 109 -9.03 -1.81 -2.62
N ARG A 110 -10.18 -1.16 -2.85
CA ARG A 110 -10.79 -1.03 -4.18
C ARG A 110 -9.85 -0.36 -5.18
N GLY A 111 -9.22 0.74 -4.79
CA GLY A 111 -8.28 1.45 -5.66
C GLY A 111 -7.06 0.60 -6.01
N LEU A 112 -6.54 -0.14 -5.04
CA LEU A 112 -5.43 -1.07 -5.26
C LEU A 112 -5.83 -2.21 -6.20
N ALA A 113 -6.98 -2.85 -5.97
CA ALA A 113 -7.49 -3.92 -6.84
C ALA A 113 -7.62 -3.45 -8.29
N THR A 114 -8.38 -2.37 -8.52
CA THR A 114 -8.60 -1.83 -9.87
C THR A 114 -7.29 -1.47 -10.56
N ARG A 115 -6.38 -0.75 -9.87
CA ARG A 115 -5.11 -0.33 -10.47
C ARG A 115 -4.19 -1.50 -10.76
N THR A 116 -4.22 -2.55 -9.95
CA THR A 116 -3.37 -3.75 -10.15
C THR A 116 -3.93 -4.62 -11.28
N ASN A 117 -5.24 -4.88 -11.29
CA ASN A 117 -5.91 -5.67 -12.34
C ASN A 117 -5.79 -5.03 -13.72
N LEU A 118 -5.88 -3.69 -13.82
CA LEU A 118 -5.67 -2.97 -15.08
C LEU A 118 -4.26 -3.12 -15.67
N ARG A 119 -3.26 -3.49 -14.88
CA ARG A 119 -1.88 -3.69 -15.36
C ARG A 119 -1.63 -5.07 -15.93
N VAL A 120 -2.43 -6.05 -15.54
CA VAL A 120 -2.31 -7.44 -16.00
C VAL A 120 -3.69 -7.93 -16.44
N PRO A 121 -4.28 -7.33 -17.49
CA PRO A 121 -5.67 -7.58 -17.87
C PRO A 121 -5.93 -9.03 -18.33
N HIS A 122 -4.89 -9.75 -18.76
CA HIS A 122 -4.98 -11.14 -19.20
C HIS A 122 -4.91 -12.16 -18.06
N SER A 123 -4.48 -11.74 -16.86
CA SER A 123 -4.37 -12.59 -15.68
C SER A 123 -4.59 -11.72 -14.46
N LEU A 124 -5.86 -11.51 -14.11
CA LEU A 124 -6.28 -10.60 -13.05
C LEU A 124 -5.63 -11.00 -11.70
N PRO A 125 -4.75 -10.18 -11.12
CA PRO A 125 -4.06 -10.56 -9.89
C PRO A 125 -4.99 -10.65 -8.68
N PHE A 126 -5.98 -9.77 -8.58
CA PHE A 126 -7.00 -9.83 -7.52
C PHE A 126 -8.29 -10.46 -8.03
N GLN A 127 -8.58 -11.66 -7.55
CA GLN A 127 -9.71 -12.50 -7.92
C GLN A 127 -10.02 -13.51 -6.80
N PRO A 128 -11.27 -13.95 -6.60
CA PRO A 128 -12.48 -13.56 -7.33
C PRO A 128 -12.99 -12.14 -6.98
N TYR A 129 -14.02 -11.68 -7.70
CA TYR A 129 -14.80 -10.46 -7.42
C TYR A 129 -13.98 -9.16 -7.29
N GLU A 130 -12.91 -9.04 -8.08
CA GLU A 130 -11.95 -7.92 -8.01
C GLU A 130 -11.27 -7.81 -6.62
N GLY A 131 -11.02 -8.95 -5.96
CA GLY A 131 -10.35 -9.04 -4.67
C GLY A 131 -11.26 -8.81 -3.46
N ARG A 132 -12.59 -8.82 -3.62
CA ARG A 132 -13.56 -8.77 -2.53
C ARG A 132 -13.86 -10.17 -2.01
N LEU A 133 -14.23 -10.29 -0.73
CA LEU A 133 -14.50 -11.58 -0.09
C LEU A 133 -15.79 -12.25 -0.57
N SER A 134 -16.69 -11.51 -1.20
CA SER A 134 -17.93 -12.03 -1.77
C SER A 134 -18.36 -11.21 -2.98
N GLU A 135 -19.26 -11.78 -3.79
CA GLU A 135 -19.81 -11.11 -4.97
C GLU A 135 -20.52 -9.81 -4.58
N PRO A 136 -20.33 -8.70 -5.32
CA PRO A 136 -20.88 -7.39 -4.97
C PRO A 136 -22.38 -7.24 -5.27
N THR A 137 -23.21 -8.17 -4.77
CA THR A 137 -24.67 -8.16 -4.83
C THR A 137 -25.27 -7.36 -3.66
N GLU A 138 -26.50 -6.86 -3.82
CA GLU A 138 -27.19 -6.12 -2.76
C GLU A 138 -27.41 -6.99 -1.51
N ASP A 139 -27.72 -8.28 -1.70
CA ASP A 139 -27.93 -9.25 -0.61
C ASP A 139 -26.66 -9.47 0.20
N ASN A 140 -25.50 -9.64 -0.45
CA ASN A 140 -24.22 -9.81 0.23
C ASN A 140 -23.81 -8.55 0.99
N VAL A 141 -24.02 -7.38 0.39
CA VAL A 141 -23.76 -6.08 1.04
C VAL A 141 -24.65 -5.90 2.27
N LYS A 142 -25.94 -6.27 2.18
CA LYS A 142 -26.87 -6.23 3.30
C LYS A 142 -26.49 -7.23 4.39
N ALA A 143 -26.17 -8.47 4.04
CA ALA A 143 -25.75 -9.49 4.99
C ALA A 143 -24.46 -9.09 5.73
N ALA A 144 -23.49 -8.48 5.02
CA ALA A 144 -22.27 -7.94 5.63
C ALA A 144 -22.56 -6.77 6.58
N ARG A 145 -23.49 -5.88 6.21
CA ARG A 145 -23.92 -4.75 7.05
C ARG A 145 -24.63 -5.20 8.31
N ASP A 146 -25.46 -6.23 8.19
CA ASP A 146 -26.19 -6.85 9.31
C ASP A 146 -25.27 -7.72 10.20
N GLY A 147 -23.99 -7.90 9.84
CA GLY A 147 -23.06 -8.77 10.57
C GLY A 147 -23.35 -10.28 10.41
N LYS A 148 -24.15 -10.65 9.41
CA LYS A 148 -24.58 -12.04 9.13
C LYS A 148 -23.69 -12.75 8.11
N LEU A 149 -22.86 -12.01 7.38
CA LEU A 149 -21.92 -12.57 6.41
C LEU A 149 -20.60 -12.93 7.11
N GLN A 150 -20.16 -14.17 6.94
CA GLN A 150 -18.78 -14.59 7.18
C GLN A 150 -18.28 -15.39 5.99
N VAL A 151 -17.01 -15.19 5.66
CA VAL A 151 -16.32 -15.84 4.55
C VAL A 151 -15.16 -16.63 5.15
N SER A 152 -15.27 -17.96 5.10
CA SER A 152 -14.24 -18.84 5.60
C SER A 152 -13.14 -19.02 4.56
N LEU A 153 -11.90 -18.75 4.97
CA LEU A 153 -10.68 -18.94 4.18
C LEU A 153 -9.78 -20.00 4.86
N PRO A 154 -10.17 -21.29 4.86
CA PRO A 154 -9.49 -22.33 5.63
C PRO A 154 -8.03 -22.55 5.20
N TRP A 155 -7.72 -22.21 3.95
CA TRP A 155 -6.37 -22.27 3.38
C TRP A 155 -5.36 -21.31 4.03
N LEU A 156 -5.81 -20.39 4.90
CA LEU A 156 -4.95 -19.56 5.75
C LEU A 156 -4.33 -20.33 6.93
N HIS A 157 -4.98 -21.40 7.39
CA HIS A 157 -4.50 -22.22 8.49
C HIS A 157 -3.84 -23.51 7.99
N GLU A 158 -4.46 -24.16 7.01
CA GLU A 158 -3.99 -25.43 6.46
C GLU A 158 -3.84 -25.32 4.96
N ARG A 159 -2.65 -25.61 4.44
CA ARG A 159 -2.41 -25.58 3.00
C ARG A 159 -3.37 -26.54 2.30
N VAL A 160 -4.07 -26.04 1.29
CA VAL A 160 -4.89 -26.87 0.41
C VAL A 160 -4.01 -27.48 -0.68
N HIS A 161 -4.18 -28.77 -0.96
CA HIS A 161 -3.58 -29.39 -2.14
C HIS A 161 -4.38 -29.00 -3.37
N CYS A 162 -4.07 -27.84 -3.95
CA CYS A 162 -4.61 -27.43 -5.23
C CYS A 162 -3.59 -27.67 -6.34
N GLY A 163 -4.03 -28.28 -7.44
CA GLY A 163 -3.25 -28.51 -8.66
C GLY A 163 -3.31 -27.34 -9.65
N GLU A 164 -3.84 -26.19 -9.23
CA GLU A 164 -3.98 -25.02 -10.09
C GLU A 164 -2.63 -24.35 -10.36
N GLU A 165 -2.41 -23.97 -11.63
CA GLU A 165 -1.15 -23.42 -12.13
C GLU A 165 -0.76 -22.09 -11.47
N ASN A 166 -1.73 -21.36 -10.91
CA ASN A 166 -1.55 -20.06 -10.26
C ASN A 166 -1.71 -20.08 -8.73
N ALA A 167 -1.73 -21.26 -8.11
CA ALA A 167 -1.86 -21.37 -6.66
C ALA A 167 -0.63 -20.82 -5.92
N HIS A 168 -0.84 -20.04 -4.87
CA HIS A 168 0.24 -19.56 -4.03
C HIS A 168 0.92 -20.73 -3.28
N PRO A 169 2.25 -20.83 -3.26
CA PRO A 169 2.94 -22.04 -2.81
C PRO A 169 2.78 -22.36 -1.32
N VAL A 170 2.45 -21.36 -0.49
CA VAL A 170 2.23 -21.56 0.96
C VAL A 170 0.83 -22.09 1.26
N THR A 171 -0.19 -21.50 0.65
CA THR A 171 -1.61 -21.72 0.99
C THR A 171 -2.26 -22.74 0.07
N GLY A 172 -1.73 -22.89 -1.15
CA GLY A 172 -2.35 -23.66 -2.22
C GLY A 172 -3.60 -23.01 -2.80
N SER A 173 -3.94 -21.78 -2.44
CA SER A 173 -5.08 -21.07 -3.03
C SER A 173 -4.62 -20.20 -4.20
N SER A 174 -5.43 -20.16 -5.26
CA SER A 174 -5.31 -19.22 -6.39
C SER A 174 -6.13 -17.93 -6.18
N GLU A 175 -6.84 -17.84 -5.05
CA GLU A 175 -7.62 -16.67 -4.69
C GLU A 175 -6.73 -15.61 -4.02
N HIS A 176 -6.96 -14.36 -4.42
CA HIS A 176 -6.20 -13.20 -4.04
C HIS A 176 -7.15 -12.04 -3.70
N TYR A 177 -7.18 -11.70 -2.42
CA TYR A 177 -8.06 -10.68 -1.84
C TYR A 177 -7.27 -9.45 -1.41
N VAL A 178 -7.93 -8.29 -1.46
CA VAL A 178 -7.45 -7.06 -0.83
C VAL A 178 -8.51 -6.54 0.13
N LEU A 179 -8.12 -6.37 1.38
CA LEU A 179 -8.98 -5.97 2.49
C LEU A 179 -8.59 -4.58 2.97
N ASN A 180 -9.58 -3.83 3.46
CA ASN A 180 -9.38 -2.51 4.01
C ASN A 180 -8.70 -2.61 5.38
N ASP A 181 -7.73 -1.73 5.64
CA ASP A 181 -7.24 -1.55 7.01
C ASP A 181 -8.39 -1.03 7.90
N ARG A 182 -8.52 -1.63 9.08
CA ARG A 182 -9.55 -1.33 10.08
C ARG A 182 -9.61 0.16 10.43
N PHE A 183 -8.47 0.86 10.43
CA PHE A 183 -8.42 2.30 10.73
C PHE A 183 -8.97 3.17 9.60
N HIS A 184 -9.01 2.65 8.38
CA HIS A 184 -9.46 3.36 7.18
C HIS A 184 -10.82 2.89 6.64
N GLU A 185 -11.44 1.88 7.25
CA GLU A 185 -12.78 1.37 6.88
C GLU A 185 -13.88 2.45 6.90
N LYS A 186 -13.73 3.52 7.70
CA LYS A 186 -14.70 4.63 7.78
C LYS A 186 -14.64 5.60 6.60
N ASN A 187 -13.58 5.55 5.79
CA ASN A 187 -13.41 6.41 4.62
C ASN A 187 -14.06 5.81 3.36
N ALA A 188 -14.67 4.62 3.48
CA ALA A 188 -15.38 3.95 2.41
C ALA A 188 -16.59 4.79 1.94
N THR A 189 -16.56 5.19 0.68
CA THR A 189 -17.64 5.92 0.01
C THR A 189 -18.60 5.00 -0.74
N ASP A 190 -18.14 3.80 -1.10
CA ASP A 190 -18.91 2.81 -1.84
C ASP A 190 -19.49 1.77 -0.87
N PRO A 191 -20.82 1.51 -0.89
CA PRO A 191 -21.44 0.47 -0.07
C PRO A 191 -20.80 -0.91 -0.23
N LYS A 192 -20.21 -1.21 -1.40
CA LYS A 192 -19.56 -2.50 -1.70
C LYS A 192 -18.24 -2.70 -0.98
N ASP A 193 -17.59 -1.63 -0.50
CA ASP A 193 -16.33 -1.70 0.24
C ASP A 193 -16.48 -2.46 1.57
N ILE A 194 -17.71 -2.66 2.05
CA ILE A 194 -17.99 -3.52 3.21
C ILE A 194 -17.55 -4.97 3.01
N LEU A 195 -17.52 -5.45 1.75
CA LEU A 195 -17.08 -6.80 1.38
C LEU A 195 -15.56 -6.97 1.40
N CYS A 196 -14.81 -5.91 1.69
CA CYS A 196 -13.36 -5.90 1.89
C CYS A 196 -12.99 -5.80 3.38
N ARG A 197 -13.92 -6.02 4.32
CA ARG A 197 -13.61 -5.91 5.75
C ARG A 197 -12.94 -7.17 6.28
N ILE A 198 -11.86 -6.98 7.05
CA ILE A 198 -11.13 -8.06 7.72
C ILE A 198 -12.05 -8.88 8.64
N GLN A 199 -13.03 -8.22 9.26
CA GLN A 199 -13.95 -8.84 10.22
C GLN A 199 -14.85 -9.93 9.61
N LEU A 200 -14.98 -9.95 8.27
CA LEU A 200 -15.74 -10.98 7.57
C LEU A 200 -15.00 -12.33 7.52
N VAL A 201 -13.69 -12.37 7.80
CA VAL A 201 -12.87 -13.58 7.75
C VAL A 201 -12.51 -14.05 9.16
N PRO A 202 -13.12 -15.14 9.67
CA PRO A 202 -12.84 -15.66 11.00
C PRO A 202 -11.37 -16.04 11.20
N GLU A 203 -10.72 -16.59 10.18
CA GLU A 203 -9.34 -17.08 10.21
C GLU A 203 -8.30 -15.96 10.38
N LEU A 204 -8.65 -14.71 10.06
CA LEU A 204 -7.79 -13.55 10.27
C LEU A 204 -7.94 -12.94 11.68
N LYS A 205 -8.97 -13.35 12.42
CA LYS A 205 -9.28 -12.79 13.73
C LYS A 205 -8.20 -13.15 14.75
N GLY A 206 -7.57 -12.13 15.32
CA GLY A 206 -6.51 -12.30 16.32
C GLY A 206 -5.12 -12.60 15.75
N CYS A 207 -5.02 -13.01 14.47
CA CYS A 207 -3.76 -13.21 13.77
C CYS A 207 -3.24 -11.94 13.10
N LEU A 208 -4.15 -11.06 12.66
CA LEU A 208 -3.78 -9.80 12.02
C LEU A 208 -3.77 -8.66 13.04
N ASN A 209 -2.62 -8.00 13.19
CA ASN A 209 -2.51 -6.74 13.91
C ASN A 209 -2.17 -5.61 12.93
N SER A 210 -3.18 -4.92 12.40
CA SER A 210 -2.95 -3.83 11.44
C SER A 210 -2.26 -2.62 12.08
N GLN A 211 -2.29 -2.47 13.40
CA GLN A 211 -1.58 -1.39 14.11
C GLN A 211 -0.05 -1.47 13.96
N VAL A 212 0.49 -2.63 13.56
CA VAL A 212 1.94 -2.82 13.40
C VAL A 212 2.50 -1.93 12.28
N SER A 213 1.74 -1.73 11.19
CA SER A 213 2.16 -0.83 10.11
C SER A 213 2.21 0.62 10.62
N GLU A 214 1.17 1.08 11.30
CA GLU A 214 1.09 2.42 11.88
C GLU A 214 2.25 2.70 12.86
N GLN A 215 2.52 1.74 13.76
CA GLN A 215 3.62 1.87 14.72
C GLN A 215 4.98 1.93 14.02
N PHE A 216 5.14 1.20 12.93
CA PHE A 216 6.36 1.26 12.13
C PHE A 216 6.50 2.61 11.43
N PHE A 217 5.45 3.11 10.76
CA PHE A 217 5.46 4.45 10.17
C PHE A 217 5.73 5.53 11.22
N ALA A 218 5.08 5.47 12.38
CA ALA A 218 5.31 6.43 13.46
C ALA A 218 6.77 6.44 13.96
N LYS A 219 7.46 5.30 13.95
CA LYS A 219 8.90 5.24 14.27
C LYS A 219 9.75 5.90 13.18
N MET A 220 9.44 5.64 11.92
CA MET A 220 10.15 6.22 10.78
C MET A 220 9.96 7.74 10.71
N HIS A 221 8.74 8.22 10.96
CA HIS A 221 8.39 9.65 10.95
C HIS A 221 9.22 10.50 11.92
N LYS A 222 9.72 9.92 13.02
CA LYS A 222 10.63 10.62 13.94
C LYS A 222 11.93 11.07 13.28
N SER A 223 12.29 10.44 12.16
CA SER A 223 13.52 10.71 11.40
C SER A 223 13.26 11.49 10.11
N ASP A 224 12.03 11.91 9.84
CA ASP A 224 11.64 12.59 8.59
C ASP A 224 12.50 13.83 8.33
N TYR A 225 12.81 14.61 9.37
CA TYR A 225 13.68 15.76 9.24
C TYR A 225 15.03 15.38 8.61
N PHE A 226 15.65 14.29 9.06
CA PHE A 226 16.93 13.85 8.52
C PHE A 226 16.78 13.28 7.11
N PHE A 227 15.79 12.41 6.90
CA PHE A 227 15.56 11.77 5.61
C PHE A 227 15.26 12.78 4.50
N ASN A 228 14.43 13.79 4.78
CA ASN A 228 14.05 14.81 3.81
C ASN A 228 15.19 15.77 3.42
N ASN A 229 16.25 15.85 4.22
CA ASN A 229 17.40 16.71 3.97
C ASN A 229 18.60 15.96 3.34
N MET A 230 18.48 14.64 3.10
CA MET A 230 19.56 13.84 2.53
C MET A 230 19.55 13.86 1.00
N ALA A 231 20.73 13.67 0.41
CA ALA A 231 20.84 13.33 -1.01
C ALA A 231 20.14 11.98 -1.29
N PRO A 232 19.54 11.77 -2.48
CA PRO A 232 18.74 10.58 -2.77
C PRO A 232 19.46 9.23 -2.53
N SER A 233 20.75 9.17 -2.84
CA SER A 233 21.57 7.96 -2.60
C SER A 233 21.75 7.67 -1.11
N ALA A 234 22.07 8.70 -0.32
CA ALA A 234 22.21 8.60 1.12
C ALA A 234 20.87 8.25 1.80
N HIS A 235 19.79 8.87 1.35
CA HIS A 235 18.43 8.56 1.79
C HIS A 235 18.12 7.06 1.59
N SER A 236 18.32 6.55 0.37
CA SER A 236 18.06 5.15 0.02
C SER A 236 18.89 4.18 0.87
N PHE A 237 20.19 4.48 1.03
CA PHE A 237 21.11 3.64 1.79
C PHE A 237 20.76 3.61 3.29
N LEU A 238 20.52 4.77 3.89
CA LEU A 238 20.21 4.86 5.32
C LEU A 238 18.85 4.23 5.63
N MET A 239 17.85 4.47 4.79
CA MET A 239 16.51 3.91 4.98
C MET A 239 16.55 2.38 4.91
N ARG A 240 17.28 1.80 3.96
CA ARG A 240 17.56 0.35 3.93
C ARG A 240 18.24 -0.13 5.21
N SER A 241 19.21 0.62 5.71
CA SER A 241 19.97 0.26 6.91
C SER A 241 19.09 0.27 8.18
N VAL A 242 18.23 1.28 8.31
CA VAL A 242 17.24 1.37 9.40
C VAL A 242 16.26 0.20 9.33
N ILE A 243 15.73 -0.10 8.14
CA ILE A 243 14.82 -1.23 7.94
C ILE A 243 15.50 -2.56 8.27
N HIS A 244 16.76 -2.74 7.84
CA HIS A 244 17.51 -3.94 8.17
C HIS A 244 17.70 -4.11 9.68
N SER A 245 18.06 -3.04 10.39
CA SER A 245 18.19 -3.05 11.85
C SER A 245 16.85 -3.34 12.54
N HIS A 246 15.75 -2.72 12.07
CA HIS A 246 14.39 -2.98 12.54
C HIS A 246 13.98 -4.44 12.34
N ASN A 247 14.18 -4.99 11.15
CA ASN A 247 13.88 -6.38 10.83
C ASN A 247 14.71 -7.34 11.70
N THR A 248 16.00 -7.06 11.87
CA THR A 248 16.89 -7.89 12.71
C THR A 248 16.44 -7.91 14.17
N SER A 249 16.10 -6.74 14.72
CA SER A 249 15.63 -6.61 16.10
C SER A 249 14.27 -7.26 16.30
N THR A 250 13.35 -7.08 15.34
CA THR A 250 12.01 -7.66 15.38
C THR A 250 12.06 -9.18 15.26
N ASN A 251 12.85 -9.72 14.32
CA ASN A 251 13.07 -11.16 14.19
C ASN A 251 13.66 -11.78 15.46
N ARG A 252 14.64 -11.12 16.08
CA ARG A 252 15.22 -11.58 17.35
C ARG A 252 14.16 -11.63 18.46
N ALA A 253 13.38 -10.56 18.62
CA ALA A 253 12.34 -10.51 19.63
C ALA A 253 11.22 -11.55 19.37
N LEU A 254 10.86 -11.80 18.12
CA LEU A 254 9.91 -12.86 17.75
C LEU A 254 10.44 -14.24 18.12
N LEU A 255 11.70 -14.52 17.81
CA LEU A 255 12.36 -15.78 18.16
C LEU A 255 12.42 -15.96 19.68
N GLU A 256 12.83 -14.94 20.43
CA GLU A 256 12.87 -14.97 21.90
C GLU A 256 11.48 -15.23 22.50
N ARG A 257 10.43 -14.57 22.00
CA ARG A 257 9.04 -14.81 22.44
C ARG A 257 8.60 -16.26 22.18
N GLN A 258 8.95 -16.82 21.01
CA GLN A 258 8.65 -18.21 20.67
C GLN A 258 9.41 -19.21 21.55
N LEU A 259 10.64 -18.89 21.95
CA LEU A 259 11.44 -19.71 22.85
C LEU A 259 10.94 -19.63 24.31
N ASN A 260 10.50 -18.45 24.75
CA ASN A 260 10.07 -18.18 26.13
C ASN A 260 8.64 -18.68 26.43
N SER A 261 7.77 -18.82 25.44
CA SER A 261 6.39 -19.29 25.61
C SER A 261 6.25 -20.82 25.87
N GLY A 262 7.33 -21.50 26.29
CA GLY A 262 7.27 -22.89 26.75
C GLY A 262 7.60 -23.96 25.70
N ARG A 263 8.13 -23.61 24.52
CA ARG A 263 8.63 -24.56 23.51
C ARG A 263 10.10 -24.96 23.74
N ARG A 264 10.51 -25.14 25.00
CA ARG A 264 11.93 -25.35 25.34
C ARG A 264 12.23 -26.83 25.59
N LEU A 265 13.22 -27.31 24.84
CA LEU A 265 13.98 -28.59 24.88
C LEU A 265 13.59 -29.73 23.92
N GLU A 266 12.32 -29.96 23.56
CA GLU A 266 12.00 -30.99 22.54
C GLU A 266 11.93 -30.46 21.09
N LEU A 267 11.81 -29.13 20.89
CA LEU A 267 11.54 -28.51 19.57
C LEU A 267 12.76 -27.89 18.85
N LEU A 268 13.90 -27.73 19.54
CA LEU A 268 15.12 -27.22 18.89
C LEU A 268 15.73 -28.24 17.91
N SER A 269 15.38 -29.53 18.04
CA SER A 269 15.78 -30.59 17.11
C SER A 269 14.84 -30.71 15.89
N THR A 270 13.74 -29.96 15.84
CA THR A 270 12.75 -29.97 14.73
C THR A 270 12.60 -28.61 14.05
N ILE A 271 13.58 -27.72 14.21
CA ILE A 271 13.69 -26.51 13.38
C ILE A 271 14.10 -26.96 11.97
N THR A 272 13.15 -26.97 11.05
CA THR A 272 13.43 -27.20 9.63
C THR A 272 13.02 -25.98 8.82
N LEU A 273 13.71 -25.79 7.70
CA LEU A 273 13.26 -24.83 6.70
C LEU A 273 12.16 -25.49 5.87
N SER A 274 11.02 -24.83 5.71
CA SER A 274 10.04 -25.26 4.71
C SER A 274 10.66 -25.20 3.31
N ALA A 275 9.99 -25.78 2.32
CA ALA A 275 10.36 -25.64 0.90
C ALA A 275 10.47 -24.18 0.42
N LEU A 276 10.02 -23.23 1.24
CA LEU A 276 10.02 -21.79 0.98
C LEU A 276 11.01 -21.02 1.89
N GLY A 277 11.91 -21.73 2.58
CA GLY A 277 12.93 -21.13 3.44
C GLY A 277 12.40 -20.51 4.73
N GLN A 278 11.15 -20.80 5.11
CA GLN A 278 10.59 -20.34 6.38
C GLN A 278 11.04 -21.27 7.50
N VAL A 279 11.38 -20.70 8.65
CA VAL A 279 11.66 -21.50 9.85
C VAL A 279 10.35 -22.08 10.37
N VAL A 280 10.18 -23.39 10.25
CA VAL A 280 9.02 -24.13 10.76
C VAL A 280 9.45 -24.92 11.98
N ILE A 281 8.62 -24.83 13.02
CA ILE A 281 8.84 -25.51 14.30
C ILE A 281 7.75 -26.59 14.41
N TYR A 282 8.09 -27.85 14.12
CA TYR A 282 7.15 -28.98 14.23
C TYR A 282 7.00 -29.43 15.69
N CYS A 283 5.77 -29.41 16.21
CA CYS A 283 5.43 -30.00 17.50
C CYS A 283 5.11 -31.49 17.32
N LYS A 284 5.93 -32.39 17.87
CA LYS A 284 5.74 -33.85 17.79
C LYS A 284 4.57 -34.41 18.64
N LYS A 285 3.78 -33.58 19.33
CA LYS A 285 2.82 -34.04 20.36
C LYS A 285 1.32 -34.04 19.98
N CYS A 286 0.96 -34.14 18.69
CA CYS A 286 -0.45 -34.27 18.28
C CYS A 286 -0.75 -35.51 17.43
N CYS A 287 -0.13 -36.65 17.73
CA CYS A 287 -0.60 -37.96 17.27
C CYS A 287 -0.62 -38.93 18.46
N SER A 288 -1.71 -38.89 19.21
CA SER A 288 -2.20 -39.95 20.08
C SER A 288 -3.69 -39.73 20.28
#